data_AF-A0A4V0X798-F1
#
_entry.id   AF-A0A4V0X798-F1
#
_cell.length_a   1.000
_cell.length_b   1.000
_cell.length_c   1.000
_cell.angle_alpha   90.00
_cell.angle_beta   90.00
_cell.angle_gamma   90.00
#
_symmetry.space_group_name_H-M   'P 1'
#
loop_
_entity.id
_entity.type
_entity.pdbx_description
1 polymer ?
#
loop_
_entity_poly.entity_id
_entity_poly.type
_entity_poly.pdbx_seq_one_letter_code
_entity_poly.pdbx_strand_id
1 'polypeptide(L)'
;MPIDNKLIPETVKKHFAEKFPTVGAVVWIQPGPGFLETTFSQEKHSVTVMYAMAMGDWISTDTKLKAEEFPAAAITYLTSNISGGKITGYYKSETKKGIEYYSLEKNTGKLFTYSFDADGNFVSKVEEE
;
A
#
# COMPACT_ATOMS: atom_id res chain seq x y z
N MET A 1 8.49 10.05 -11.79
CA MET A 1 8.20 10.24 -13.24
C MET A 1 7.80 8.89 -13.82
N PRO A 2 6.88 8.84 -14.81
CA PRO A 2 6.55 7.61 -15.51
C PRO A 2 7.78 7.01 -16.19
N ILE A 3 7.89 5.68 -16.16
CA ILE A 3 8.90 4.92 -16.90
C ILE A 3 8.36 4.49 -18.26
N ASP A 4 9.20 4.46 -19.28
CA ASP A 4 8.83 3.90 -20.58
C ASP A 4 8.47 2.42 -20.45
N ASN A 5 7.32 2.02 -21.00
CA ASN A 5 6.82 0.64 -20.98
C ASN A 5 7.80 -0.39 -21.58
N LYS A 6 8.72 0.03 -22.46
CA LYS A 6 9.78 -0.81 -23.02
C LYS A 6 10.85 -1.21 -22.00
N LEU A 7 11.00 -0.44 -20.93
CA LEU A 7 11.95 -0.70 -19.85
C LEU A 7 11.38 -1.61 -18.76
N ILE A 8 10.08 -1.90 -18.82
CA ILE A 8 9.40 -2.78 -17.87
C ILE A 8 9.66 -4.23 -18.30
N PRO A 9 10.24 -5.07 -17.43
CA PRO A 9 10.45 -6.48 -17.71
C PRO A 9 9.15 -7.21 -18.06
N GLU A 10 9.18 -8.08 -19.06
CA GLU A 10 8.01 -8.88 -19.45
C GLU A 10 7.51 -9.79 -18.32
N THR A 11 8.39 -10.22 -17.41
CA THR A 11 8.01 -10.98 -16.21
C THR A 11 7.11 -10.17 -15.27
N VAL A 12 7.41 -8.88 -15.07
CA VAL A 12 6.56 -7.97 -14.28
C VAL A 12 5.19 -7.82 -14.92
N LYS A 13 5.14 -7.58 -16.24
CA LYS A 13 3.88 -7.44 -16.98
C LYS A 13 3.02 -8.69 -16.88
N LYS A 14 3.64 -9.87 -17.01
CA LYS A 14 2.97 -11.16 -16.90
C LYS A 14 2.40 -11.37 -15.49
N HIS A 15 3.21 -11.25 -14.45
CA HIS A 15 2.74 -11.42 -13.06
C HIS A 15 1.65 -10.41 -12.70
N PHE A 16 1.77 -9.16 -13.17
CA PHE A 16 0.75 -8.15 -13.00
C PHE A 16 -0.58 -8.56 -13.65
N ALA A 17 -0.56 -8.99 -14.91
CA ALA A 17 -1.76 -9.45 -15.62
C ALA A 17 -2.37 -10.71 -15.00
N GLU A 18 -1.56 -11.61 -14.45
CA GLU A 18 -2.04 -12.80 -13.74
C GLU A 18 -2.73 -12.44 -12.42
N LYS A 19 -2.16 -11.50 -11.64
CA LYS A 19 -2.74 -11.07 -10.35
C LYS A 19 -3.93 -10.13 -10.53
N PHE A 20 -3.94 -9.31 -11.58
CA PHE A 20 -4.96 -8.30 -11.86
C PHE A 20 -5.53 -8.45 -13.28
N PRO A 21 -6.21 -9.56 -13.61
CA PRO A 21 -6.63 -9.89 -14.98
C PRO A 21 -7.69 -8.95 -15.55
N THR A 22 -8.38 -8.20 -14.71
CA THR A 22 -9.41 -7.22 -15.10
C THR A 22 -8.88 -5.80 -15.25
N VAL A 23 -7.61 -5.57 -14.88
CA VAL A 23 -6.99 -4.25 -14.94
C VAL A 23 -6.36 -4.07 -16.32
N GLY A 24 -6.72 -2.97 -16.97
CA GLY A 24 -6.18 -2.60 -18.27
C GLY A 24 -4.73 -2.10 -18.20
N ALA A 25 -4.34 -1.33 -19.21
CA ALA A 25 -3.02 -0.69 -19.22
C ALA A 25 -2.87 0.29 -18.04
N VAL A 26 -1.74 0.21 -17.35
CA VAL A 26 -1.42 1.07 -16.21
C VAL A 26 -0.15 1.87 -16.46
N VAL A 27 -0.02 3.00 -15.76
CA VAL A 27 1.19 3.82 -15.79
C VAL A 27 2.12 3.34 -14.70
N TRP A 28 3.32 2.97 -15.09
CA TRP A 28 4.37 2.56 -14.17
C TRP A 28 5.28 3.74 -13.85
N ILE A 29 5.74 3.77 -12.61
CA ILE A 29 6.77 4.69 -12.13
C ILE A 29 7.90 3.88 -11.48
N GLN A 30 9.04 4.54 -11.31
CA GLN A 30 10.15 4.01 -10.55
C GLN A 30 10.31 4.85 -9.27
N PRO A 31 9.81 4.40 -8.10
CA PRO A 31 9.92 5.16 -6.86
C PRO A 31 11.35 5.18 -6.32
N GLY A 32 12.17 4.19 -6.69
CA GLY A 32 13.59 4.12 -6.35
C GLY A 32 14.36 3.11 -7.23
N PRO A 33 15.69 3.08 -7.13
CA PRO A 33 16.50 2.12 -7.87
C PRO A 33 16.05 0.68 -7.63
N GLY A 34 15.78 -0.08 -8.70
CA GLY A 34 15.39 -1.48 -8.60
C GLY A 34 13.89 -1.78 -8.40
N PHE A 35 13.04 -0.75 -8.28
CA PHE A 35 11.61 -0.93 -7.98
C PHE A 35 10.71 -0.37 -9.08
N LEU A 36 9.58 -1.03 -9.30
CA LEU A 36 8.50 -0.56 -10.15
C LEU A 36 7.24 -0.46 -9.31
N GLU A 37 6.52 0.64 -9.47
CA GLU A 37 5.25 0.87 -8.82
C GLU A 37 4.20 1.28 -9.85
N THR A 38 2.98 0.86 -9.64
CA THR A 38 1.83 1.38 -10.36
C THR A 38 0.65 1.55 -9.43
N THR A 39 -0.17 2.56 -9.70
CA THR A 39 -1.41 2.83 -8.97
C THR A 39 -2.56 2.87 -9.95
N PHE A 40 -3.64 2.17 -9.62
CA PHE A 40 -4.87 2.11 -10.40
C PHE A 40 -6.08 2.00 -9.49
N SER A 41 -7.28 2.15 -10.06
CA SER A 41 -8.51 1.90 -9.31
C SER A 41 -9.08 0.52 -9.65
N GLN A 42 -9.44 -0.23 -8.62
CA GLN A 42 -10.11 -1.52 -8.73
C GLN A 42 -11.19 -1.58 -7.65
N GLU A 43 -12.40 -2.02 -8.02
CA GLU A 43 -13.54 -2.15 -7.08
C GLU A 43 -13.87 -0.87 -6.28
N LYS A 44 -13.54 0.32 -6.83
CA LYS A 44 -13.66 1.66 -6.21
C LYS A 44 -12.62 1.97 -5.12
N HIS A 45 -11.63 1.11 -4.94
CA HIS A 45 -10.46 1.38 -4.11
C HIS A 45 -9.29 1.85 -4.97
N SER A 46 -8.38 2.60 -4.35
CA SER A 46 -7.07 2.92 -4.93
C SER A 46 -6.12 1.81 -4.55
N VAL A 47 -5.52 1.14 -5.53
CA VAL A 47 -4.60 0.03 -5.34
C VAL A 47 -3.24 0.44 -5.87
N THR A 48 -2.22 0.35 -5.03
CA THR A 48 -0.82 0.53 -5.40
C THR A 48 -0.14 -0.83 -5.36
N VAL A 49 0.66 -1.13 -6.37
CA VAL A 49 1.36 -2.41 -6.46
C VAL A 49 2.82 -2.16 -6.75
N MET A 50 3.69 -2.84 -6.00
CA MET A 50 5.13 -2.72 -6.13
C MET A 50 5.76 -4.05 -6.54
N TYR A 51 6.69 -3.98 -7.50
CA TYR A 51 7.48 -5.10 -8.01
C TYR A 51 8.98 -4.79 -7.98
N ALA A 52 9.81 -5.81 -7.79
CA ALA A 52 11.25 -5.72 -8.00
C ALA A 52 11.57 -5.84 -9.51
N MET A 53 12.37 -4.92 -10.05
CA MET A 53 12.74 -4.91 -11.47
C MET A 53 13.57 -6.12 -11.91
N ALA A 54 14.40 -6.69 -11.04
CA ALA A 54 15.36 -7.71 -11.45
C ALA A 54 14.70 -9.00 -11.95
N MET A 55 13.77 -9.56 -11.16
CA MET A 55 13.09 -10.83 -11.49
C MET A 55 11.58 -10.66 -11.69
N GLY A 56 11.04 -9.47 -11.48
CA GLY A 56 9.61 -9.23 -11.48
C GLY A 56 8.90 -9.85 -10.27
N ASP A 57 9.60 -9.96 -9.15
CA ASP A 57 9.01 -10.38 -7.89
C ASP A 57 7.99 -9.35 -7.41
N TRP A 58 6.78 -9.83 -7.12
CA TRP A 58 5.80 -9.05 -6.38
C TRP A 58 6.32 -8.76 -4.96
N ILE A 59 6.27 -7.49 -4.57
CA ILE A 59 6.70 -7.03 -3.24
C ILE A 59 5.49 -6.77 -2.37
N SER A 60 4.59 -5.89 -2.83
CA SER A 60 3.39 -5.52 -2.10
C SER A 60 2.21 -5.18 -2.99
N THR A 61 1.02 -5.31 -2.44
CA THR A 61 -0.21 -4.69 -2.94
C THR A 61 -0.87 -3.94 -1.79
N ASP A 62 -0.94 -2.63 -1.93
CA ASP A 62 -1.46 -1.71 -0.94
C ASP A 62 -2.82 -1.19 -1.42
N THR A 63 -3.88 -1.61 -0.74
CA THR A 63 -5.25 -1.20 -1.06
C THR A 63 -5.70 -0.14 -0.08
N LYS A 64 -6.01 1.06 -0.56
CA LYS A 64 -6.59 2.12 0.26
C LYS A 64 -8.04 1.75 0.62
N LEU A 65 -8.30 1.67 1.92
CA LEU A 65 -9.59 1.32 2.49
C LEU A 65 -10.35 2.55 2.98
N LYS A 66 -11.66 2.39 3.12
CA LYS A 66 -12.48 3.27 3.97
C LYS A 66 -12.33 2.88 5.44
N ALA A 67 -12.69 3.78 6.34
CA ALA A 67 -12.61 3.53 7.78
C ALA A 67 -13.46 2.33 8.20
N GLU A 68 -14.62 2.13 7.55
CA GLU A 68 -15.55 1.04 7.87
C GLU A 68 -15.05 -0.34 7.39
N GLU A 69 -14.05 -0.36 6.51
CA GLU A 69 -13.42 -1.56 5.96
C GLU A 69 -12.14 -1.93 6.72
N PHE A 70 -11.68 -1.07 7.63
CA PHE A 70 -10.49 -1.28 8.45
C PHE A 70 -10.82 -2.09 9.71
N PRO A 71 -9.90 -2.88 10.29
CA PRO A 71 -10.18 -3.69 11.46
C PRO A 71 -10.70 -2.86 12.64
N ALA A 72 -11.82 -3.28 13.23
CA ALA A 72 -12.48 -2.54 14.30
C ALA A 72 -11.58 -2.39 15.55
N ALA A 73 -10.75 -3.40 15.85
CA ALA A 73 -9.77 -3.34 16.93
C ALA A 73 -8.73 -2.23 16.69
N ALA A 74 -8.25 -2.09 15.44
CA ALA A 74 -7.30 -1.06 15.06
C ALA A 74 -7.93 0.35 15.08
N ILE A 75 -9.18 0.50 14.61
CA ILE A 75 -9.94 1.75 14.74
C ILE A 75 -10.08 2.15 16.23
N THR A 76 -10.42 1.20 17.09
CA THR A 76 -10.53 1.43 18.54
C THR A 76 -9.20 1.88 19.12
N TYR A 77 -8.10 1.24 18.74
CA TYR A 77 -6.76 1.64 19.15
C TYR A 77 -6.44 3.07 18.69
N LEU A 78 -6.64 3.39 17.41
CA LEU A 78 -6.35 4.72 16.87
C LEU A 78 -7.15 5.80 17.59
N THR A 79 -8.47 5.64 17.73
CA THR A 79 -9.32 6.62 18.42
C THR A 79 -8.94 6.84 19.89
N SER A 80 -8.38 5.83 20.55
CA SER A 80 -7.98 5.92 21.96
C SER A 80 -6.57 6.48 22.15
N ASN A 81 -5.69 6.37 21.16
CA ASN A 81 -4.25 6.62 21.31
C ASN A 81 -3.70 7.76 20.44
N ILE A 82 -4.44 8.24 19.42
CA ILE A 82 -3.98 9.39 18.62
C ILE A 82 -4.36 10.70 19.32
N SER A 83 -3.37 11.43 19.80
CA SER A 83 -3.55 12.69 20.51
C SER A 83 -3.73 13.85 19.52
N GLY A 84 -4.94 14.00 19.00
CA GLY A 84 -5.36 15.17 18.21
C GLY A 84 -4.87 15.23 16.75
N GLY A 85 -4.15 14.21 16.28
CA GLY A 85 -3.81 14.10 14.87
C GLY A 85 -4.99 13.63 14.02
N LYS A 86 -4.88 13.88 12.71
CA LYS A 86 -5.90 13.51 11.73
C LYS A 86 -5.46 12.28 10.97
N ILE A 87 -6.26 11.22 11.00
CA ILE A 87 -6.07 10.09 10.09
C ILE A 87 -6.33 10.54 8.64
N THR A 88 -5.37 10.31 7.77
CA THR A 88 -5.40 10.71 6.35
C THR A 88 -5.61 9.53 5.41
N GLY A 89 -5.48 8.29 5.90
CA GLY A 89 -5.80 7.10 5.13
C GLY A 89 -5.66 5.82 5.93
N TYR A 90 -6.39 4.81 5.48
CA TYR A 90 -6.35 3.42 5.94
C TYR A 90 -5.96 2.55 4.77
N TYR A 91 -5.13 1.54 5.01
CA TYR A 91 -4.60 0.69 3.96
C TYR A 91 -4.49 -0.74 4.45
N LYS A 92 -4.76 -1.68 3.53
CA LYS A 92 -4.41 -3.08 3.68
C LYS A 92 -3.20 -3.34 2.78
N SER A 93 -2.09 -3.82 3.37
CA SER A 93 -0.93 -4.28 2.62
C SER A 93 -0.92 -5.79 2.55
N GLU A 94 -0.79 -6.33 1.35
CA GLU A 94 -0.52 -7.72 1.10
C GLU A 94 0.95 -7.85 0.68
N THR A 95 1.71 -8.72 1.33
CA THR A 95 3.11 -9.01 0.99
C THR A 95 3.37 -10.52 1.02
N LYS A 96 4.58 -10.97 0.65
CA LYS A 96 5.00 -12.37 0.82
C LYS A 96 4.97 -12.83 2.29
N LYS A 97 4.97 -11.91 3.27
CA LYS A 97 4.92 -12.22 4.71
C LYS A 97 3.49 -12.40 5.24
N GLY A 98 2.48 -11.99 4.46
CA GLY A 98 1.08 -12.02 4.86
C GLY A 98 0.40 -10.66 4.70
N ILE A 99 -0.70 -10.49 5.42
CA ILE A 99 -1.51 -9.28 5.43
C ILE A 99 -1.15 -8.45 6.65
N GLU A 100 -0.96 -7.15 6.44
CA GLU A 100 -0.90 -6.14 7.49
C GLU A 100 -1.86 -5.00 7.16
N TYR A 101 -2.26 -4.27 8.19
CA TYR A 101 -3.08 -3.08 8.06
C TYR A 101 -2.27 -1.89 8.56
N TYR A 102 -2.36 -0.76 7.87
CA TYR A 102 -1.71 0.46 8.36
C TYR A 102 -2.58 1.69 8.15
N SER A 103 -2.36 2.67 9.03
CA SER A 103 -3.05 3.96 9.01
C SER A 103 -2.03 5.08 9.04
N LEU A 104 -2.31 6.13 8.28
CA LEU A 104 -1.48 7.34 8.23
C LEU A 104 -2.12 8.44 9.09
N GLU A 105 -1.40 8.96 10.08
CA GLU A 105 -1.79 10.10 10.91
C GLU A 105 -0.96 11.32 10.53
N LYS A 106 -1.60 12.44 10.21
CA LYS A 106 -0.93 13.74 10.13
C LYS A 106 -1.13 14.50 11.44
N ASN A 107 -0.03 14.83 12.12
CA ASN A 107 -0.07 15.54 13.40
C ASN A 107 1.06 16.57 13.48
N THR A 108 0.71 17.84 13.72
CA THR A 108 1.68 18.95 13.87
C THR A 108 2.74 19.00 12.75
N GLY A 109 2.31 18.79 11.51
CA GLY A 109 3.20 18.80 10.33
C GLY A 109 4.01 17.53 10.11
N LYS A 110 3.99 16.58 11.04
CA LYS A 110 4.60 15.25 10.92
C LYS A 110 3.59 14.23 10.38
N LEU A 111 4.10 13.21 9.71
CA LEU A 111 3.34 12.06 9.26
C LEU A 111 3.78 10.84 10.07
N PHE A 112 2.82 10.08 10.59
CA PHE A 112 3.07 8.85 11.32
C PHE A 112 2.35 7.69 10.65
N THR A 113 3.02 6.55 10.55
CA THR A 113 2.44 5.28 10.12
C THR A 113 2.22 4.40 11.34
N TYR A 114 0.99 3.96 11.54
CA TYR A 114 0.62 2.97 12.55
C TYR A 114 0.35 1.65 11.85
N SER A 115 1.09 0.61 12.21
CA SER A 115 0.94 -0.74 11.65
C SER A 115 0.23 -1.66 12.62
N PHE A 116 -0.58 -2.54 12.06
CA PHE A 116 -1.41 -3.51 12.75
C PHE A 116 -1.29 -4.87 12.04
N ASP A 117 -1.38 -5.95 12.81
CA ASP A 117 -1.41 -7.30 12.24
C ASP A 117 -2.75 -7.61 11.56
N ALA A 118 -2.88 -8.82 11.02
CA ALA A 118 -4.08 -9.27 10.32
C ALA A 118 -5.36 -9.29 11.19
N ASP A 119 -5.21 -9.38 12.51
CA ASP A 119 -6.31 -9.37 13.48
C ASP A 119 -6.63 -7.94 13.97
N GLY A 120 -5.84 -6.94 13.54
CA GLY A 120 -5.98 -5.55 13.93
C GLY A 120 -5.30 -5.18 15.25
N ASN A 121 -4.41 -6.03 15.76
CA ASN A 121 -3.61 -5.70 16.94
C ASN A 121 -2.49 -4.74 16.55
N PHE A 122 -2.22 -3.75 17.40
CA PHE A 122 -1.16 -2.78 17.18
C PHE A 122 0.22 -3.45 17.17
N VAL A 123 1.03 -3.13 16.15
CA VAL A 123 2.40 -3.65 15.98
C VAL A 123 3.42 -2.54 16.21
N SER A 124 3.28 -1.41 15.53
CA SER A 124 4.28 -0.33 15.59
C SER A 124 3.72 1.02 15.20
N LYS A 125 4.45 2.08 15.60
CA LYS A 125 4.27 3.46 15.15
C LYS A 125 5.62 3.98 14.68
N VAL A 126 5.67 4.53 13.47
CA VAL A 126 6.87 5.12 12.87
C VAL A 126 6.55 6.56 12.45
N GLU A 127 7.48 7.49 12.68
CA GLU A 127 7.44 8.83 12.08
C GLU A 127 8.07 8.74 10.69
N GLU A 128 7.36 9.19 9.66
CA GLU A 128 7.89 9.28 8.29
C GLU A 128 8.77 10.54 8.17
N GLU A 129 9.98 10.38 7.63
CA GLU A 129 10.95 11.47 7.41
C GLU A 129 10.65 12.34 6.18
#